data_AF-A0A9Q1F8W4-F1
#
_entry.id   AF-A0A9Q1F8W4-F1
#
_cell.length_a   1.000
_cell.length_b   1.000
_cell.length_c   1.000
_cell.angle_alpha   90.00
_cell.angle_beta   90.00
_cell.angle_gamma   90.00
#
_symmetry.space_group_name_H-M   'P 1'
#
loop_
_entity.id
_entity.type
_entity.pdbx_description
1 polymer ?
#
loop_
_entity_poly.entity_id
_entity_poly.type
_entity_poly.pdbx_seq_one_letter_code
_entity_poly.pdbx_strand_id
1 'polypeptide(L)'
;MDPDGDVTGQINKAARSSAVQKSAELPSPTAPGLPADFFDSGLPSGHAVSHSGSVLKADEPEKPVLKKENTAEALPEGFFDDPVTDAKVRKVDAPKDQMDKEWDEFQKELRQVNSASEAIVAEDDEEGRLERQIDEIDEQIECYRRVEVLREKRDVVKDLLQKRIEDSEQQEGGE
;
A
#
# COMPACT_ATOMS: atom_id res chain seq x y z
N MET A 1 3.33 -19.85 44.57
CA MET A 1 3.85 -21.23 44.60
C MET A 1 2.80 -22.06 43.90
N ASP A 2 2.84 -22.03 42.56
CA ASP A 2 2.07 -22.90 41.69
C ASP A 2 3.09 -23.42 40.67
N PRO A 3 3.36 -24.74 40.65
CA PRO A 3 4.30 -25.36 39.74
C PRO A 3 3.60 -25.83 38.46
N ASP A 4 4.38 -25.92 37.38
CA ASP A 4 4.08 -26.62 36.13
C ASP A 4 3.05 -25.98 35.18
N GLY A 5 3.57 -25.08 34.35
CA GLY A 5 2.99 -24.66 33.08
C GLY A 5 4.02 -24.75 31.95
N ASP A 6 4.50 -25.96 31.68
CA ASP A 6 5.25 -26.30 30.47
C ASP A 6 4.33 -26.15 29.25
N VAL A 7 4.53 -25.09 28.47
CA VAL A 7 4.05 -25.01 27.09
C VAL A 7 5.27 -24.98 26.19
N THR A 8 5.60 -26.18 25.73
CA THR A 8 6.57 -26.50 24.70
C THR A 8 6.40 -25.62 23.47
N GLY A 9 7.50 -24.98 23.06
CA GLY A 9 7.61 -24.18 21.85
C GLY A 9 7.36 -25.00 20.60
N GLN A 10 6.46 -24.50 19.75
CA GLN A 10 6.18 -25.04 18.42
C GLN A 10 6.77 -24.08 17.39
N ILE A 11 8.08 -24.19 17.20
CA ILE A 11 8.82 -23.54 16.11
C ILE A 11 8.44 -24.20 14.78
N ASN A 12 7.50 -23.62 14.06
CA ASN A 12 7.20 -24.00 12.69
C ASN A 12 8.33 -23.55 11.78
N LYS A 13 9.29 -24.44 11.52
CA LYS A 13 10.36 -24.28 10.55
C LYS A 13 9.79 -24.49 9.13
N ALA A 14 9.18 -23.46 8.57
CA ALA A 14 8.77 -23.47 7.17
C ALA A 14 9.99 -23.18 6.28
N ALA A 15 10.60 -24.24 5.76
CA ALA A 15 11.59 -24.17 4.69
C ALA A 15 10.97 -23.50 3.46
N ARG A 16 11.32 -22.23 3.20
CA ARG A 16 11.02 -21.57 1.92
C ARG A 16 12.14 -21.88 0.94
N SER A 17 11.98 -22.98 0.22
CA SER A 17 12.81 -23.34 -0.93
C SER A 17 12.57 -22.35 -2.07
N SER A 18 13.64 -21.73 -2.53
CA SER A 18 13.70 -21.01 -3.80
C SER A 18 13.54 -22.00 -4.95
N ALA A 19 12.47 -21.86 -5.72
CA ALA A 19 12.30 -22.54 -6.99
C ALA A 19 11.72 -21.54 -8.00
N VAL A 20 12.62 -20.95 -8.77
CA VAL A 20 12.32 -20.22 -10.00
C VAL A 20 11.95 -21.26 -11.09
N GLN A 21 11.05 -20.83 -11.98
CA GLN A 21 10.66 -21.42 -13.29
C GLN A 21 9.42 -22.30 -13.33
N LYS A 22 8.28 -21.70 -13.69
CA LYS A 22 7.51 -22.14 -14.86
C LYS A 22 6.68 -20.99 -15.41
N SER A 23 6.98 -20.58 -16.64
CA SER A 23 6.15 -19.70 -17.46
C SER A 23 4.76 -20.29 -17.58
N ALA A 24 3.80 -19.69 -16.89
CA ALA A 24 2.39 -19.96 -17.06
C ALA A 24 1.86 -18.92 -18.06
N GLU A 25 1.50 -19.45 -19.20
CA GLU A 25 0.63 -18.92 -20.24
C GLU A 25 -0.39 -17.89 -19.71
N LEU A 26 -0.31 -16.67 -20.23
CA LEU A 26 -1.27 -15.61 -19.97
C LEU A 26 -2.66 -16.08 -20.47
N PRO A 27 -3.71 -16.07 -19.64
CA PRO A 27 -5.07 -16.22 -20.15
C PRO A 27 -5.35 -15.02 -21.07
N SER A 28 -5.79 -15.32 -22.28
CA SER A 28 -6.23 -14.33 -23.26
C SER A 28 -7.21 -13.33 -22.63
N PRO A 29 -7.14 -12.03 -22.95
CA PRO A 29 -8.13 -11.08 -22.47
C PRO A 29 -9.48 -11.42 -23.08
N THR A 30 -10.34 -12.13 -22.34
CA THR A 30 -11.78 -12.12 -22.58
C THR A 30 -12.29 -10.75 -22.15
N ALA A 31 -12.03 -9.75 -22.99
CA ALA A 31 -12.89 -8.59 -23.04
C ALA A 31 -14.32 -9.09 -23.31
N PRO A 32 -15.38 -8.47 -22.79
CA PRO A 32 -16.72 -8.59 -23.35
C PRO A 32 -16.71 -7.90 -24.73
N GLY A 33 -15.98 -8.53 -25.65
CA GLY A 33 -15.75 -8.07 -27.01
C GLY A 33 -16.95 -8.40 -27.85
N LEU A 34 -17.33 -7.43 -28.67
CA LEU A 34 -18.42 -7.48 -29.63
C LEU A 34 -18.52 -8.85 -30.35
N PRO A 35 -19.74 -9.31 -30.68
CA PRO A 35 -19.93 -10.57 -31.39
C PRO A 35 -19.06 -10.61 -32.65
N ALA A 36 -18.42 -11.75 -32.91
CA ALA A 36 -17.46 -11.92 -34.01
C ALA A 36 -18.02 -11.53 -35.39
N ASP A 37 -19.35 -11.59 -35.54
CA ASP A 37 -20.09 -11.23 -36.76
C ASP A 37 -20.39 -9.74 -36.92
N PHE A 38 -20.02 -8.88 -35.96
CA PHE A 38 -20.30 -7.45 -36.01
C PHE A 38 -19.66 -6.76 -37.23
N PHE A 39 -18.50 -7.26 -37.70
CA PHE A 39 -17.77 -6.70 -38.84
C PHE A 39 -17.87 -7.53 -40.13
N ASP A 40 -18.47 -8.73 -40.08
CA ASP A 40 -18.55 -9.66 -41.24
C ASP A 40 -19.82 -9.46 -42.08
N SER A 41 -20.79 -8.69 -41.58
CA SER A 41 -21.87 -8.17 -42.42
C SER A 41 -21.34 -7.01 -43.25
N GLY A 42 -20.82 -7.33 -44.43
CA GLY A 42 -20.24 -6.40 -45.39
C GLY A 42 -20.97 -5.06 -45.43
N LEU A 43 -20.24 -4.01 -45.04
CA LEU A 43 -20.69 -2.62 -45.02
C LEU A 43 -21.38 -2.27 -46.35
N PRO A 44 -22.70 -2.01 -46.41
CA PRO A 44 -23.18 -1.08 -47.42
C PRO A 44 -22.54 0.26 -47.04
N SER A 45 -21.53 0.65 -47.82
CA SER A 45 -21.06 2.02 -47.89
C SER A 45 -22.29 2.95 -47.91
N GLY A 46 -22.48 3.73 -46.85
CA GLY A 46 -23.50 4.77 -46.80
C GLY A 46 -24.64 4.58 -45.79
N HIS A 47 -24.33 4.45 -44.51
CA HIS A 47 -25.21 4.98 -43.46
C HIS A 47 -24.47 6.05 -42.67
N ALA A 48 -24.33 7.20 -43.33
CA ALA A 48 -24.21 8.47 -42.63
C ALA A 48 -25.43 8.57 -41.71
N VAL A 49 -25.23 8.44 -40.40
CA VAL A 49 -26.22 8.87 -39.41
C VAL A 49 -26.28 10.38 -39.53
N SER A 50 -27.15 10.82 -40.43
CA SER A 50 -27.50 12.20 -40.63
C SER A 50 -28.26 12.64 -39.40
N HIS A 51 -27.55 13.14 -38.39
CA HIS A 51 -28.15 14.11 -37.46
C HIS A 51 -28.26 15.43 -38.23
N SER A 52 -29.14 15.43 -39.24
CA SER A 52 -29.61 16.62 -39.94
C SER A 52 -30.40 17.47 -38.94
N GLY A 53 -29.69 18.33 -38.22
CA GLY A 53 -30.21 19.56 -37.63
C GLY A 53 -29.76 20.76 -38.45
N SER A 54 -29.99 20.73 -39.77
CA SER A 54 -29.76 21.87 -40.65
C SER A 54 -30.87 22.91 -40.41
N VAL A 55 -30.61 23.87 -39.52
CA VAL A 55 -31.38 25.12 -39.50
C VAL A 55 -30.67 26.09 -40.44
N LEU A 56 -31.01 25.98 -41.73
CA LEU A 56 -30.86 27.08 -42.66
C LEU A 56 -31.94 28.11 -42.35
N LYS A 57 -31.58 29.24 -41.73
CA LYS A 57 -32.17 30.52 -42.13
C LYS A 57 -31.39 31.77 -41.68
N ALA A 58 -30.98 32.49 -42.72
CA ALA A 58 -30.89 33.95 -42.84
C ALA A 58 -29.82 34.70 -42.01
N ASP A 59 -28.73 34.98 -42.72
CA ASP A 59 -28.18 36.31 -43.02
C ASP A 59 -28.82 37.53 -42.30
N GLU A 60 -27.92 38.36 -41.79
CA GLU A 60 -28.00 39.61 -41.00
C GLU A 60 -29.14 40.62 -41.31
N PRO A 61 -29.53 41.54 -40.39
CA PRO A 61 -28.63 42.60 -39.90
C PRO A 61 -28.77 43.04 -38.41
N GLU A 62 -27.68 43.66 -37.93
CA GLU A 62 -27.50 44.29 -36.62
C GLU A 62 -28.53 45.37 -36.21
N LYS A 63 -28.63 45.55 -34.87
CA LYS A 63 -29.08 46.72 -34.04
C LYS A 63 -30.45 46.60 -33.34
N PRO A 64 -30.65 47.27 -32.18
CA PRO A 64 -29.92 47.19 -30.92
C PRO A 64 -30.87 46.89 -29.73
N VAL A 65 -30.29 46.52 -28.60
CA VAL A 65 -30.87 46.37 -27.24
C VAL A 65 -32.24 47.04 -27.02
N LEU A 66 -33.29 46.22 -26.91
CA LEU A 66 -34.52 46.59 -26.20
C LEU A 66 -34.91 45.44 -25.28
N LYS A 67 -34.84 45.75 -23.99
CA LYS A 67 -35.25 44.94 -22.85
C LYS A 67 -36.60 44.25 -23.14
N LYS A 68 -36.58 42.94 -23.33
CA LYS A 68 -37.75 42.07 -23.22
C LYS A 68 -37.56 41.22 -21.98
N GLU A 69 -37.86 41.83 -20.86
CA GLU A 69 -38.24 41.12 -19.65
C GLU A 69 -39.50 40.31 -20.02
N ASN A 70 -39.53 39.00 -19.76
CA ASN A 70 -40.68 38.09 -19.90
C ASN A 70 -40.87 37.34 -21.25
N THR A 71 -39.85 36.61 -21.70
CA THR A 71 -40.05 35.31 -22.43
C THR A 71 -39.15 34.19 -21.88
N ALA A 72 -38.45 34.45 -20.76
CA ALA A 72 -37.71 33.42 -20.03
C ALA A 72 -38.61 32.63 -19.05
N GLU A 73 -39.78 33.15 -18.68
CA GLU A 73 -40.69 32.54 -17.69
C GLU A 73 -41.55 31.38 -18.26
N ALA A 74 -41.55 31.19 -19.58
CA ALA A 74 -42.25 30.10 -20.27
C ALA A 74 -41.37 28.87 -20.54
N LEU A 75 -40.05 29.00 -20.32
CA LEU A 75 -39.12 27.88 -20.37
C LEU A 75 -38.87 27.44 -18.93
N PRO A 76 -39.04 26.16 -18.60
CA PRO A 76 -38.65 25.66 -17.30
C PRO A 76 -37.20 26.04 -17.00
N GLU A 77 -36.96 26.60 -15.81
CA GLU A 77 -35.62 26.93 -15.33
C GLU A 77 -34.71 25.69 -15.48
N GLY A 78 -33.59 25.84 -16.18
CA GLY A 78 -32.69 24.73 -16.49
C GLY A 78 -32.94 23.98 -17.82
N PHE A 79 -33.69 24.56 -18.76
CA PHE A 79 -33.86 24.00 -20.11
C PHE A 79 -32.91 24.59 -21.17
N PHE A 80 -32.43 25.84 -21.00
CA PHE A 80 -31.50 26.51 -21.92
C PHE A 80 -30.45 27.40 -21.25
N ASP A 81 -30.46 27.49 -19.92
CA ASP A 81 -29.41 28.20 -19.23
C ASP A 81 -28.17 27.33 -19.27
N ASP A 82 -27.05 27.90 -19.74
CA ASP A 82 -25.76 27.25 -19.93
C ASP A 82 -25.50 26.15 -18.88
N PRO A 83 -24.89 25.00 -19.25
CA PRO A 83 -24.71 23.85 -18.34
C PRO A 83 -24.12 24.21 -16.96
N VAL A 84 -23.31 25.27 -16.90
CA VAL A 84 -22.73 25.83 -15.67
C VAL A 84 -23.77 26.55 -14.81
N THR A 85 -24.64 27.35 -15.44
CA THR A 85 -25.73 28.05 -14.75
C THR A 85 -26.84 27.09 -14.31
N ASP A 86 -27.14 26.06 -15.10
CA ASP A 86 -28.10 25.02 -14.73
C ASP A 86 -27.63 24.21 -13.50
N ALA A 87 -26.38 23.77 -13.51
CA ALA A 87 -25.77 23.07 -12.38
C ALA A 87 -25.87 23.91 -11.08
N LYS A 88 -25.60 25.22 -11.18
CA LYS A 88 -25.69 26.15 -10.06
C LYS A 88 -27.11 26.31 -9.50
N VAL A 89 -28.14 26.38 -10.37
CA VAL A 89 -29.55 26.45 -9.95
C VAL A 89 -29.97 25.15 -9.26
N ARG A 90 -29.53 24.01 -9.81
CA ARG A 90 -29.77 22.67 -9.25
C ARG A 90 -28.91 22.35 -8.02
N LYS A 91 -27.96 23.22 -7.65
CA LYS A 91 -26.94 22.99 -6.62
C LYS A 91 -26.15 21.70 -6.84
N VAL A 92 -26.00 21.32 -8.11
CA VAL A 92 -25.17 20.21 -8.57
C VAL A 92 -23.85 20.81 -9.05
N ASP A 93 -22.76 20.06 -8.94
CA ASP A 93 -21.47 20.52 -9.45
C ASP A 93 -21.55 20.70 -10.97
N ALA A 94 -20.90 21.75 -11.48
CA ALA A 94 -20.76 21.89 -12.92
C ALA A 94 -19.98 20.67 -13.45
N PRO A 95 -20.25 20.19 -14.68
CA PRO A 95 -19.53 19.04 -15.23
C PRO A 95 -18.00 19.16 -15.17
N LYS A 96 -17.48 20.39 -15.24
CA LYS A 96 -16.05 20.68 -15.07
C LYS A 96 -15.57 20.54 -13.63
N ASP A 97 -16.34 21.02 -12.66
CA ASP A 97 -16.01 20.91 -11.23
C ASP A 97 -16.02 19.45 -10.79
N GLN A 98 -16.87 18.61 -11.37
CA GLN A 98 -16.84 17.17 -11.12
C GLN A 98 -15.57 16.51 -11.67
N MET A 99 -15.16 16.86 -12.89
CA MET A 99 -13.89 16.35 -13.46
C MET A 99 -12.66 16.79 -12.65
N ASP A 100 -12.63 18.04 -12.18
CA ASP A 100 -11.52 18.56 -11.37
C ASP A 100 -11.45 17.84 -10.01
N LYS A 101 -12.60 17.55 -9.38
CA LYS A 101 -12.66 16.76 -8.13
C LYS A 101 -12.13 15.35 -8.31
N GLU A 102 -12.61 14.63 -9.32
CA GLU A 102 -12.15 13.26 -9.61
C GLU A 102 -10.65 13.22 -9.94
N TRP A 103 -10.14 14.28 -10.58
CA TRP A 103 -8.71 14.42 -10.85
C TRP A 103 -7.87 14.66 -9.59
N ASP A 104 -8.33 15.54 -8.70
CA ASP A 104 -7.67 15.79 -7.41
C ASP A 104 -7.68 14.52 -6.53
N GLU A 105 -8.79 13.78 -6.54
CA GLU A 105 -8.90 12.49 -5.85
C GLU A 105 -7.92 11.45 -6.42
N PHE A 106 -7.81 11.34 -7.74
CA PHE A 106 -6.85 10.43 -8.37
C PHE A 106 -5.40 10.79 -8.02
N GLN A 107 -5.04 12.08 -8.06
CA GLN A 107 -3.70 12.52 -7.66
C GLN A 107 -3.40 12.24 -6.19
N LYS A 108 -4.40 12.42 -5.33
CA LYS A 108 -4.30 12.11 -3.91
C LYS A 108 -4.09 10.62 -3.68
N GLU A 109 -4.87 9.78 -4.34
CA GLU A 109 -4.76 8.33 -4.27
C GLU A 109 -3.35 7.88 -4.71
N LEU A 110 -2.83 8.44 -5.80
CA LEU A 110 -1.49 8.13 -6.30
C LEU A 110 -0.40 8.46 -5.27
N ARG A 111 -0.49 9.62 -4.62
CA ARG A 111 0.44 9.99 -3.53
C ARG A 111 0.30 9.06 -2.34
N GLN A 112 -0.93 8.69 -1.98
CA GLN A 112 -1.19 7.81 -0.84
C GLN A 112 -0.64 6.41 -1.09
N VAL A 113 -0.83 5.86 -2.28
CA VAL A 113 -0.28 4.55 -2.68
C VAL A 113 1.25 4.58 -2.64
N ASN A 114 1.89 5.62 -3.18
CA ASN A 114 3.35 5.75 -3.11
C ASN A 114 3.84 5.84 -1.65
N SER A 115 3.20 6.69 -0.84
CA SER A 115 3.54 6.84 0.57
C SER A 115 3.36 5.55 1.36
N ALA A 116 2.28 4.79 1.09
CA ALA A 116 2.05 3.49 1.71
C ALA A 116 3.11 2.47 1.30
N SER A 117 3.49 2.46 0.02
CA SER A 117 4.55 1.57 -0.48
C SER A 117 5.91 1.91 0.14
N GLU A 118 6.25 3.20 0.28
CA GLU A 118 7.49 3.63 0.94
C GLU A 118 7.50 3.26 2.42
N ALA A 119 6.35 3.40 3.11
CA ALA A 119 6.22 3.00 4.51
C ALA A 119 6.44 1.50 4.71
N ILE A 120 5.88 0.66 3.83
CA ILE A 120 6.07 -0.80 3.89
C ILE A 120 7.55 -1.16 3.73
N VAL A 121 8.25 -0.60 2.73
CA VAL A 121 9.67 -0.88 2.52
C VAL A 121 10.52 -0.44 3.71
N ALA A 122 10.21 0.72 4.29
CA ALA A 122 10.91 1.20 5.47
C ALA A 122 10.71 0.29 6.70
N GLU A 123 9.51 -0.26 6.87
CA GLU A 123 9.19 -1.23 7.93
C GLU A 123 9.96 -2.53 7.74
N ASP A 124 9.96 -3.11 6.53
CA ASP A 124 10.70 -4.34 6.20
C ASP A 124 12.22 -4.17 6.45
N ASP A 125 12.78 -3.01 6.10
CA ASP A 125 14.18 -2.69 6.33
C ASP A 125 14.51 -2.59 7.84
N GLU A 126 13.61 -2.01 8.64
CA GLU A 126 13.73 -1.95 10.09
C GLU A 126 13.65 -3.34 10.73
N GLU A 127 12.68 -4.16 10.33
CA GLU A 127 12.54 -5.55 10.79
C GLU A 127 13.82 -6.35 10.51
N GLY A 128 14.34 -6.28 9.29
CA GLY A 128 15.60 -6.94 8.94
C GLY A 128 16.79 -6.42 9.75
N ARG A 129 16.80 -5.14 10.16
CA ARG A 129 17.83 -4.61 11.06
C ARG A 129 17.70 -5.22 12.45
N LEU A 130 16.49 -5.29 12.99
CA LEU A 130 16.22 -5.85 14.32
C LEU A 130 16.59 -7.33 14.39
N GLU A 131 16.27 -8.13 13.36
CA GLU A 131 16.62 -9.56 13.31
C GLU A 131 18.13 -9.77 13.46
N ARG A 132 18.95 -9.00 12.74
CA ARG A 132 20.42 -9.06 12.86
C ARG A 132 20.92 -8.66 14.25
N GLN A 133 20.27 -7.67 14.87
CA GLN A 133 20.60 -7.26 16.24
C GLN A 133 20.26 -8.36 17.24
N ILE A 134 19.15 -9.08 17.05
CA ILE A 134 18.77 -10.22 17.88
C ILE A 134 19.82 -11.33 17.76
N ASP A 135 20.23 -11.70 16.55
CA ASP A 135 21.28 -12.71 16.32
C ASP A 135 22.59 -12.33 17.03
N GLU A 136 23.00 -11.06 16.93
CA GLU A 136 24.20 -10.57 17.61
C GLU A 136 24.07 -10.62 19.13
N ILE A 137 22.91 -10.24 19.67
CA ILE A 137 22.63 -10.32 21.11
C ILE A 137 22.69 -11.77 21.60
N ASP A 138 22.14 -12.72 20.84
CA ASP A 138 22.18 -14.14 21.20
C ASP A 138 23.62 -14.68 21.24
N GLU A 139 24.45 -14.31 20.26
CA GLU A 139 25.87 -14.65 20.28
C GLU A 139 26.59 -14.03 21.49
N GLN A 140 26.29 -12.78 21.83
CA GLN A 140 26.84 -12.12 23.01
C GLN A 140 26.39 -12.83 24.30
N ILE A 141 25.12 -13.21 24.42
CA ILE A 141 24.59 -13.96 25.57
C ILE A 141 25.37 -15.26 25.76
N GLU A 142 25.57 -16.03 24.68
CA GLU A 142 26.32 -17.29 24.75
C GLU A 142 27.80 -17.07 25.12
N CYS A 143 28.42 -16.03 24.58
CA CYS A 143 29.78 -15.63 24.98
C CYS A 143 29.86 -15.30 26.47
N TYR A 144 28.92 -14.49 26.98
CA TYR A 144 28.89 -14.11 28.40
C TYR A 144 28.62 -15.30 29.31
N ARG A 145 27.67 -16.18 28.96
CA ARG A 145 27.41 -17.44 29.68
C ARG A 145 28.68 -18.27 29.80
N ARG A 146 29.42 -18.42 28.70
CA ARG A 146 30.69 -19.17 28.70
C ARG A 146 31.75 -18.52 29.60
N VAL A 147 31.87 -17.20 29.57
CA VAL A 147 32.80 -16.46 30.43
C VAL A 147 32.44 -16.63 31.90
N GLU A 148 31.16 -16.57 32.26
CA GLU A 148 30.68 -16.73 33.63
C GLU A 148 31.02 -18.11 34.19
N VAL A 149 30.76 -19.18 33.42
CA VAL A 149 31.14 -20.55 33.79
C VAL A 149 32.65 -20.69 34.03
N LEU A 150 33.47 -20.05 33.20
CA LEU A 150 34.93 -20.07 33.36
C LEU A 150 35.39 -19.30 34.61
N ARG A 151 34.73 -18.19 34.94
CA ARG A 151 34.99 -17.43 36.16
C ARG A 151 34.65 -18.25 37.39
N GLU A 152 33.49 -18.88 37.42
CA GLU A 152 33.08 -19.76 38.52
C GLU A 152 34.09 -20.90 38.73
N LYS A 153 34.49 -21.58 37.65
CA LYS A 153 35.52 -22.64 37.71
C LYS A 153 36.86 -22.13 38.24
N ARG A 154 37.31 -20.96 37.78
CA ARG A 154 38.53 -20.33 38.26
C ARG A 154 38.43 -20.01 39.75
N ASP A 155 37.29 -19.48 40.20
CA ASP A 155 37.10 -19.07 41.59
C ASP A 155 37.09 -20.31 42.50
N VAL A 156 36.42 -21.40 42.11
CA VAL A 156 36.50 -22.70 42.82
C VAL A 156 37.94 -23.20 42.94
N VAL A 157 38.71 -23.18 41.84
CA VAL A 157 40.11 -23.64 41.86
C VAL A 157 40.97 -22.74 42.76
N LYS A 158 40.74 -21.42 42.72
CA LYS A 158 41.47 -20.46 43.55
C LYS A 158 41.19 -20.69 45.03
N ASP A 159 39.93 -20.91 45.41
CA ASP A 159 39.54 -21.19 46.79
C ASP A 159 40.14 -22.51 47.29
N LEU A 160 40.15 -23.56 46.45
CA LEU A 160 40.78 -24.84 46.79
C LEU A 160 42.29 -24.72 46.97
N LEU A 161 42.97 -23.93 46.13
CA LEU A 161 44.40 -23.68 46.26
C LEU A 161 44.71 -22.89 47.54
N GLN A 162 43.93 -21.86 47.82
CA GLN A 162 44.11 -21.04 49.01
C GLN A 162 43.91 -21.87 50.29
N LYS A 163 42.86 -22.70 50.34
CA LYS A 163 42.63 -23.61 51.45
C LYS A 163 43.77 -24.61 51.65
N ARG A 164 44.33 -25.16 50.56
CA ARG A 164 45.49 -26.07 50.65
C ARG A 164 46.72 -25.37 51.23
N ILE A 165 46.98 -24.12 50.84
CA ILE A 165 48.10 -23.33 51.37
C ILE A 165 47.89 -23.11 52.87
N GLU A 166 46.70 -22.66 53.27
CA GLU A 166 46.33 -22.45 54.68
C GLU A 166 46.46 -23.73 55.53
N ASP A 167 46.03 -24.88 55.00
CA ASP A 167 46.18 -26.19 55.67
C ASP A 167 47.66 -26.59 55.82
N SER A 168 48.52 -26.26 54.84
CA SER A 168 49.96 -26.58 54.87
C SER A 168 50.71 -25.70 55.88
N GLU A 169 50.37 -24.41 55.95
CA GLU A 169 50.96 -23.46 56.90
C GLU A 169 50.58 -23.78 58.36
N GLN A 170 49.35 -24.26 58.60
CA GLN A 170 48.92 -24.71 59.93
C GLN A 170 49.65 -25.97 60.39
N GLN A 171 50.08 -26.82 59.45
CA GLN A 171 50.79 -28.06 59.76
C GLN A 171 52.28 -27.82 60.07
N GLU A 172 52.93 -26.82 59.46
CA GLU A 172 54.32 -26.43 59.78
C GLU A 172 54.45 -25.59 61.05
N GLY A 173 53.42 -24.85 61.46
CA GLY A 173 53.45 -24.02 62.67
C GLY A 173 53.18 -24.75 64.00
N GLY A 174 52.96 -26.07 63.96
CA GLY A 174 52.54 -26.89 65.10
C GLY A 174 53.57 -27.88 65.66
N GLU A 175 54.79 -27.94 65.09
CA GLU A 175 55.95 -28.70 65.62
C GLU A 175 56.89 -27.80 66.44
#